data_AF-A0A0D3DKZ1-F1
#
_entry.id   AF-A0A0D3DKZ1-F1
#
_cell.length_a   1.000
_cell.length_b   1.000
_cell.length_c   1.000
_cell.angle_alpha   90.00
_cell.angle_beta   90.00
_cell.angle_gamma   90.00
#
_symmetry.space_group_name_H-M   'P 1'
#
loop_
_entity.id
_entity.type
_entity.pdbx_description
1 polymer ?
#
loop_
_entity_poly.entity_id
_entity_poly.type
_entity_poly.pdbx_seq_one_letter_code
_entity_poly.pdbx_strand_id
1 'polypeptide(L)'
;MAVVASAPGKVLMTGGYLILERPNAGLVLSTNARFYAVVKPINDEVKPESWAWKWTDVKLTSPQLSRESMYKLSLKHLTLQCVSASDSRNPFVEHAIQYAIAAAHLASHKDKESLHKLFLQGLDITILGSNDFYSYRNQIESLGLPLTPESLGTLAPFASITFNSGESNGANCKPEVAKTGLGSSAAMTTAVVAALLHYLGVVDLSDPCKEGKFGCSDLDVIHMIAQTSHCLAQGKVGSGFDVSCAVYGSQRYVRFSPEVLSFPKVAVTGLPLHEVIGGILKGKWDHERTEFCLPPLMNLFLGEPGSGGSSTPSMVGAVKKWQMSDPDKARENWQKLSDANLELETKLNSLSKLAKEHWDVYLGVIKSCSVLTSEKWVLHATEPINEAIIRELLGAREAMLRIRILMRQMGEAAGVPIEPESQTQLLDSTMNAEGVLVAGVPGAGGFDAIFAITLWDSGSKLTQAWSSHNVLALLVKEDPHGVCLESGDPRTTGITSGVSSIHIE
;
A
#
# COMPACT_ATOMS: atom_id res chain seq x y z
N MET A 1 19.90 3.25 20.91
CA MET A 1 19.02 2.08 20.74
C MET A 1 18.42 2.14 19.36
N ALA A 2 18.32 1.01 18.64
CA ALA A 2 17.71 1.02 17.31
C ALA A 2 16.18 1.11 17.44
N VAL A 3 15.55 1.87 16.54
CA VAL A 3 14.10 1.93 16.36
C VAL A 3 13.77 1.19 15.07
N VAL A 4 12.76 0.33 15.10
CA VAL A 4 12.25 -0.34 13.92
C VAL A 4 10.77 -0.04 13.80
N ALA A 5 10.35 0.55 12.69
CA ALA A 5 8.93 0.72 12.37
C ALA A 5 8.63 0.03 11.04
N SER A 6 7.39 -0.41 10.88
CA SER A 6 6.94 -1.03 9.65
C SER A 6 5.60 -0.48 9.19
N ALA A 7 5.34 -0.52 7.88
CA ALA A 7 4.08 -0.08 7.28
C ALA A 7 3.62 -1.08 6.20
N PRO A 8 2.32 -1.39 6.12
CA PRO A 8 1.78 -2.39 5.21
C PRO A 8 1.68 -1.87 3.76
N GLY A 9 1.66 -2.82 2.83
CA GLY A 9 1.19 -2.61 1.46
C GLY A 9 -0.33 -2.48 1.40
N LYS A 10 -0.84 -2.14 0.21
CA LYS A 10 -2.28 -1.91 -0.03
C LYS A 10 -2.84 -2.71 -1.19
N VAL A 11 -4.16 -2.91 -1.19
CA VAL A 11 -4.96 -3.31 -2.35
C VAL A 11 -6.18 -2.40 -2.42
N LEU A 12 -6.35 -1.68 -3.54
CA LEU A 12 -7.57 -0.86 -3.77
C LEU A 12 -8.62 -1.76 -4.43
N MET A 13 -9.62 -2.18 -3.65
CA MET A 13 -10.68 -3.09 -4.10
C MET A 13 -11.77 -2.35 -4.88
N THR A 14 -12.15 -1.15 -4.44
CA THR A 14 -13.16 -0.30 -5.10
C THR A 14 -12.71 1.16 -5.17
N GLY A 15 -13.37 1.97 -6.00
CA GLY A 15 -13.04 3.38 -6.16
C GLY A 15 -11.94 3.69 -7.18
N GLY A 16 -11.56 2.71 -8.01
CA GLY A 16 -10.64 2.92 -9.14
C GLY A 16 -11.04 4.15 -9.97
N TYR A 17 -10.10 5.06 -10.20
CA TYR A 17 -10.29 6.39 -10.82
C TYR A 17 -11.17 7.37 -10.03
N LEU A 18 -12.33 6.95 -9.55
CA LEU A 18 -13.28 7.75 -8.75
C LEU A 18 -12.62 8.40 -7.53
N ILE A 19 -11.80 7.64 -6.80
CA ILE A 19 -11.10 8.07 -5.57
C ILE A 19 -10.13 9.24 -5.78
N LEU A 20 -9.84 9.60 -7.03
CA LEU A 20 -9.07 10.79 -7.36
C LEU A 20 -9.86 12.09 -7.10
N GLU A 21 -11.18 12.03 -6.95
CA GLU A 21 -12.06 13.18 -6.82
C GLU A 21 -13.05 13.00 -5.66
N ARG A 22 -13.21 14.05 -4.86
CA ARG A 22 -14.25 14.08 -3.83
C ARG A 22 -15.65 14.18 -4.47
N PRO A 23 -16.70 13.62 -3.85
CA PRO A 23 -16.72 12.92 -2.56
C PRO A 23 -16.57 11.39 -2.69
N ASN A 24 -16.02 10.88 -3.80
CA ASN A 24 -16.03 9.44 -4.05
C ASN A 24 -15.11 8.69 -3.08
N ALA A 25 -15.61 7.58 -2.56
CA ALA A 25 -14.88 6.70 -1.67
C ALA A 25 -14.27 5.50 -2.42
N GLY A 26 -13.27 4.87 -1.80
CA GLY A 26 -12.83 3.54 -2.18
C GLY A 26 -12.50 2.68 -0.97
N LEU A 27 -12.72 1.37 -1.11
CA LEU A 27 -12.31 0.37 -0.14
C LEU A 27 -10.86 -0.02 -0.39
N VAL A 28 -10.02 0.19 0.61
CA VAL A 28 -8.60 -0.10 0.58
C VAL A 28 -8.29 -1.12 1.67
N LEU A 29 -7.69 -2.23 1.31
CA LEU A 29 -7.24 -3.26 2.24
C LEU A 29 -5.74 -3.09 2.48
N SER A 30 -5.32 -3.05 3.74
CA SER A 30 -3.89 -3.21 4.08
C SER A 30 -3.52 -4.69 4.11
N THR A 31 -2.23 -4.96 3.88
CA THR A 31 -1.73 -6.32 3.72
C THR A 31 -0.68 -6.69 4.74
N ASN A 32 -0.50 -7.99 4.98
CA ASN A 32 0.59 -8.53 5.80
C ASN A 32 1.99 -8.31 5.18
N ALA A 33 2.09 -7.91 3.92
CA ALA A 33 3.36 -7.53 3.31
C ALA A 33 3.75 -6.13 3.79
N ARG A 34 4.90 -6.00 4.45
CA ARG A 34 5.33 -4.75 5.09
C ARG A 34 6.69 -4.26 4.60
N PHE A 35 6.85 -2.94 4.56
CA PHE A 35 8.15 -2.29 4.53
C PHE A 35 8.59 -1.99 5.95
N TYR A 36 9.87 -2.14 6.22
CA TYR A 36 10.52 -1.90 7.51
C TYR A 36 11.58 -0.82 7.33
N ALA A 37 11.64 0.09 8.30
CA ALA A 37 12.72 1.06 8.45
C ALA A 37 13.37 0.88 9.81
N VAL A 38 14.68 0.59 9.79
CA VAL A 38 15.52 0.49 10.99
C VAL A 38 16.35 1.77 11.08
N VAL A 39 16.20 2.52 12.17
CA VAL A 39 16.95 3.75 12.45
C VAL A 39 17.81 3.53 13.69
N LYS A 40 19.11 3.78 13.57
CA LYS A 40 20.08 3.68 14.67
C LYS A 40 21.19 4.73 14.53
N PRO A 41 21.96 5.03 15.58
CA PRO A 41 23.09 5.94 15.45
C PRO A 41 24.21 5.34 14.59
N ILE A 42 24.97 6.18 13.88
CA ILE A 42 26.22 5.76 13.20
C ILE A 42 27.35 5.61 14.23
N ASN A 43 27.41 6.54 15.19
CA ASN A 43 28.42 6.59 16.24
C ASN A 43 27.74 6.45 17.60
N ASP A 44 28.21 5.50 18.42
CA ASP A 44 27.68 5.33 19.79
C ASP A 44 28.05 6.51 20.69
N GLU A 45 29.27 7.05 20.53
CA GLU A 45 29.78 8.19 21.28
C GLU A 45 29.92 9.45 20.41
N VAL A 46 29.48 10.58 20.94
CA VAL A 46 29.67 11.90 20.33
C VAL A 46 31.07 12.41 20.68
N LYS A 47 31.90 12.71 19.68
CA LYS A 47 33.24 13.25 19.93
C LYS A 47 33.12 14.65 20.57
N PRO A 48 34.01 15.01 21.52
CA PRO A 48 33.99 16.31 22.20
C PRO A 48 34.12 17.52 21.26
N GLU A 49 34.59 17.31 20.03
CA GLU A 49 34.79 18.35 19.01
C GLU A 49 33.58 18.51 18.06
N SER A 50 32.56 17.65 18.20
CA SER A 50 31.42 17.55 17.29
C SER A 50 30.32 18.58 17.52
N TRP A 51 30.28 19.23 18.68
CA TRP A 51 29.25 20.24 19.05
C TRP A 51 29.17 21.45 18.10
N ALA A 52 30.21 21.71 17.32
CA ALA A 52 30.24 22.78 16.32
C ALA A 52 29.77 22.32 14.91
N TRP A 53 29.38 21.06 14.75
CA TRP A 53 29.01 20.51 13.44
C TRP A 53 27.69 21.10 12.96
N LYS A 54 27.76 21.78 11.81
CA LYS A 54 26.58 22.27 11.07
C LYS A 54 25.90 21.16 10.26
N TRP A 55 26.46 19.96 10.30
CA TRP A 55 26.12 18.84 9.43
C TRP A 55 26.01 17.54 10.22
N THR A 56 25.10 16.69 9.79
CA THR A 56 24.90 15.34 10.31
C THR A 56 25.11 14.33 9.19
N ASP A 57 25.82 13.24 9.51
CA ASP A 57 25.97 12.11 8.61
C ASP A 57 24.70 11.26 8.58
N VAL A 58 24.24 10.94 7.38
CA VAL A 58 23.10 10.05 7.15
C VAL A 58 23.54 8.94 6.21
N LYS A 59 23.48 7.71 6.68
CA LYS A 59 23.70 6.50 5.89
C LYS A 59 22.36 5.89 5.55
N LEU A 60 22.13 5.61 4.28
CA LEU A 60 20.93 4.94 3.79
C LEU A 60 21.32 3.63 3.12
N THR A 61 20.80 2.52 3.64
CA THR A 61 21.09 1.17 3.13
C THR A 61 19.81 0.48 2.66
N SER A 62 19.84 -0.10 1.47
CA SER A 62 18.78 -0.96 0.92
C SER A 62 19.40 -2.27 0.44
N PRO A 63 19.57 -3.26 1.35
CA PRO A 63 20.29 -4.51 1.05
C PRO A 63 19.74 -5.27 -0.15
N GLN A 64 18.41 -5.32 -0.30
CA GLN A 64 17.73 -6.01 -1.39
C GLN A 64 18.04 -5.45 -2.78
N LEU A 65 18.43 -4.16 -2.84
CA LEU A 65 18.86 -3.49 -4.07
C LEU A 65 20.38 -3.43 -4.21
N SER A 66 21.13 -3.95 -3.24
CA SER A 66 22.59 -3.74 -3.11
C SER A 66 22.98 -2.26 -3.21
N ARG A 67 22.17 -1.38 -2.60
CA ARG A 67 22.39 0.07 -2.62
C ARG A 67 22.75 0.60 -1.25
N GLU A 68 23.77 1.43 -1.23
CA GLU A 68 24.17 2.24 -0.09
C GLU A 68 24.42 3.68 -0.57
N SER A 69 23.86 4.64 0.15
CA SER A 69 24.01 6.06 -0.13
C SER A 69 24.39 6.81 1.14
N MET A 70 25.40 7.67 1.02
CA MET A 70 25.85 8.53 2.10
C MET A 70 25.41 9.96 1.82
N TYR A 71 24.88 10.62 2.84
CA TYR A 71 24.38 11.98 2.76
C TYR A 71 24.93 12.85 3.90
N LYS A 72 25.09 14.14 3.61
CA LYS A 72 25.30 15.19 4.61
C LYS A 72 24.01 15.99 4.75
N LEU A 73 23.46 16.02 5.96
CA LEU A 73 22.27 16.79 6.31
C LEU A 73 22.68 18.12 6.93
N SER A 74 22.25 19.25 6.35
CA SER A 74 22.43 20.56 6.97
C SER A 74 21.44 20.75 8.10
N LEU A 75 21.91 20.95 9.33
CA LEU A 75 21.03 21.23 10.48
C LEU A 75 20.46 22.65 10.46
N LYS A 76 21.08 23.56 9.69
CA LYS A 76 20.60 24.94 9.52
C LYS A 76 19.54 25.04 8.44
N HIS A 77 19.79 24.40 7.30
CA HIS A 77 18.94 24.53 6.11
C HIS A 77 17.98 23.35 5.93
N LEU A 78 18.17 22.26 6.69
CA LEU A 78 17.40 21.01 6.60
C LEU A 78 17.45 20.40 5.19
N THR A 79 18.57 20.62 4.51
CA THR A 79 18.84 20.12 3.17
C THR A 79 19.73 18.90 3.21
N LEU A 80 19.38 17.89 2.42
CA LEU A 80 20.13 16.65 2.30
C LEU A 80 21.02 16.71 1.04
N GLN A 81 22.33 16.50 1.20
CA GLN A 81 23.29 16.50 0.10
C GLN A 81 23.85 15.09 -0.07
N CYS A 82 23.62 14.49 -1.24
CA CYS A 82 24.18 13.17 -1.56
C CYS A 82 25.69 13.29 -1.79
N VAL A 83 26.46 12.46 -1.11
CA VAL A 83 27.92 12.34 -1.28
C VAL A 83 28.28 11.18 -2.22
N SER A 84 27.37 10.23 -2.40
CA SER A 84 27.49 9.08 -3.29
C SER A 84 27.15 9.42 -4.76
N ALA A 85 27.55 8.55 -5.69
CA ALA A 85 27.24 8.69 -7.12
C ALA A 85 25.73 8.76 -7.41
N SER A 86 25.32 9.47 -8.48
CA SER A 86 23.92 9.88 -8.73
C SER A 86 22.90 8.75 -8.90
N ASP A 87 23.32 7.54 -9.25
CA ASP A 87 22.43 6.43 -9.60
C ASP A 87 21.78 5.72 -8.39
N SER A 88 22.14 6.09 -7.16
CA SER A 88 21.60 5.49 -5.92
C SER A 88 20.54 6.36 -5.21
N ARG A 89 20.15 7.51 -5.78
CA ARG A 89 19.19 8.42 -5.16
C ARG A 89 17.77 7.86 -5.16
N ASN A 90 17.06 8.05 -4.05
CA ASN A 90 15.65 7.71 -3.91
C ASN A 90 14.87 8.93 -3.39
N PRO A 91 14.17 9.68 -4.27
CA PRO A 91 13.52 10.93 -3.87
C PRO A 91 12.47 10.73 -2.78
N PHE A 92 11.79 9.58 -2.74
CA PHE A 92 10.79 9.27 -1.70
C PHE A 92 11.41 9.24 -0.30
N VAL A 93 12.60 8.64 -0.18
CA VAL A 93 13.31 8.54 1.10
C VAL A 93 13.99 9.85 1.46
N GLU A 94 14.55 10.57 0.47
CA GLU A 94 15.17 11.88 0.70
C GLU A 94 14.16 12.88 1.28
N HIS A 95 12.96 12.98 0.68
CA HIS A 95 11.90 13.84 1.21
C HIS A 95 11.41 13.38 2.59
N ALA A 96 11.24 12.07 2.80
CA ALA A 96 10.86 11.51 4.09
C ALA A 96 11.83 11.92 5.21
N ILE A 97 13.14 11.81 4.95
CA ILE A 97 14.20 12.22 5.88
C ILE A 97 14.09 13.72 6.18
N GLN A 98 14.09 14.56 5.14
CA GLN A 98 14.06 16.03 5.30
C GLN A 98 12.83 16.52 6.07
N TYR A 99 11.65 15.99 5.74
CA TYR A 99 10.39 16.42 6.34
C TYR A 99 10.23 15.89 7.77
N ALA A 100 10.67 14.66 8.07
CA ALA A 100 10.67 14.13 9.44
C ALA A 100 11.60 14.94 10.36
N ILE A 101 12.81 15.28 9.88
CA ILE A 101 13.76 16.13 10.62
C ILE A 101 13.20 17.53 10.85
N ALA A 102 12.56 18.12 9.83
CA ALA A 102 11.93 19.43 9.97
C ALA A 102 10.79 19.43 10.99
N ALA A 103 9.98 18.36 11.02
CA ALA A 103 8.98 18.16 12.06
C ALA A 103 9.62 18.02 13.46
N ALA A 104 10.75 17.31 13.58
CA ALA A 104 11.48 17.20 14.85
C ALA A 104 12.03 18.55 15.34
N HIS A 105 12.59 19.37 14.46
CA HIS A 105 13.04 20.72 14.82
C HIS A 105 11.90 21.60 15.33
N LEU A 106 10.70 21.47 14.74
CA LEU A 106 9.50 22.19 15.18
C LEU A 106 8.97 21.63 16.52
N ALA A 107 8.98 20.32 16.73
CA ALA A 107 8.51 19.70 17.98
C ALA A 107 9.43 20.02 19.17
N SER A 108 10.74 20.15 18.95
CA SER A 108 11.75 20.25 20.02
C SER A 108 12.08 21.68 20.45
N HIS A 109 11.14 22.62 20.39
CA HIS A 109 11.36 24.01 20.81
C HIS A 109 11.91 24.15 22.25
N LYS A 110 11.61 23.20 23.15
CA LYS A 110 12.04 23.19 24.56
C LYS A 110 13.20 22.23 24.87
N ASP A 111 13.51 21.27 24.01
CA ASP A 111 14.52 20.21 24.24
C ASP A 111 15.47 20.08 23.02
N LYS A 112 16.11 21.20 22.68
CA LYS A 112 17.02 21.27 21.51
C LYS A 112 18.31 20.49 21.72
N GLU A 113 18.76 20.36 22.96
CA GLU A 113 20.02 19.68 23.28
C GLU A 113 19.94 18.17 23.06
N SER A 114 18.86 17.53 23.49
CA SER A 114 18.65 16.08 23.27
C SER A 114 18.55 15.75 21.78
N LEU A 115 17.81 16.57 21.02
CA LEU A 115 17.71 16.42 19.56
C LEU A 115 19.07 16.64 18.87
N HIS A 116 19.82 17.65 19.31
CA HIS A 116 21.16 17.91 18.76
C HIS A 116 22.12 16.75 19.04
N LYS A 117 22.07 16.16 20.24
CA LYS A 117 22.86 14.97 20.59
C LYS A 117 22.60 13.80 19.64
N LEU A 118 21.33 13.52 19.32
CA LEU A 118 20.96 12.47 18.35
C LEU A 118 21.56 12.76 16.97
N PHE A 119 21.52 14.00 16.51
CA PHE A 119 22.11 14.41 15.24
C PHE A 119 23.63 14.32 15.19
N LEU A 120 24.32 14.51 16.31
CA LEU A 120 25.78 14.35 16.39
C LEU A 120 26.21 12.88 16.29
N GLN A 121 25.34 11.95 16.68
CA GLN A 121 25.60 10.51 16.52
C GLN A 121 25.46 10.03 15.06
N GLY A 122 24.86 10.83 14.18
CA GLY A 122 24.54 10.41 12.81
C GLY A 122 23.32 9.48 12.76
N LEU A 123 22.77 9.29 11.56
CA LEU A 123 21.60 8.44 11.32
C LEU A 123 21.97 7.32 10.35
N ASP A 124 21.93 6.07 10.81
CA ASP A 124 21.98 4.88 9.95
C ASP A 124 20.56 4.35 9.75
N ILE A 125 20.08 4.44 8.52
CA ILE A 125 18.74 4.08 8.09
C ILE A 125 18.84 2.87 7.16
N THR A 126 18.28 1.74 7.57
CA THR A 126 18.15 0.55 6.72
C THR A 126 16.69 0.35 6.33
N ILE A 127 16.44 0.17 5.03
CA ILE A 127 15.10 -0.09 4.48
C ILE A 127 15.03 -1.51 3.96
N LEU A 128 13.98 -2.23 4.34
CA LEU A 128 13.69 -3.60 3.93
C LEU A 128 12.22 -3.69 3.49
N GLY A 129 11.91 -4.41 2.42
CA GLY A 129 10.56 -4.67 1.95
C GLY A 129 10.31 -6.17 1.85
N SER A 130 9.14 -6.61 2.33
CA SER A 130 8.68 -8.00 2.14
C SER A 130 8.79 -8.41 0.67
N ASN A 131 9.07 -9.69 0.40
CA ASN A 131 9.29 -10.17 -0.96
C ASN A 131 8.06 -9.88 -1.86
N ASP A 132 6.85 -9.92 -1.32
CA ASP A 132 5.60 -9.68 -2.04
C ASP A 132 5.48 -8.29 -2.70
N PHE A 133 6.31 -7.32 -2.35
CA PHE A 133 6.35 -6.01 -3.04
C PHE A 133 7.01 -6.07 -4.42
N TYR A 134 7.73 -7.16 -4.71
CA TYR A 134 8.57 -7.32 -5.89
C TYR A 134 8.22 -8.60 -6.64
N SER A 135 8.36 -8.57 -7.96
CA SER A 135 8.22 -9.79 -8.75
C SER A 135 9.49 -10.63 -8.66
N TYR A 136 9.33 -11.86 -8.19
CA TYR A 136 10.35 -12.91 -8.20
C TYR A 136 10.10 -13.97 -9.27
N ARG A 137 9.12 -13.73 -10.16
CA ARG A 137 8.71 -14.66 -11.21
C ARG A 137 9.89 -15.20 -12.02
N ASN A 138 10.72 -14.32 -12.56
CA ASN A 138 11.89 -14.71 -13.37
C ASN A 138 12.91 -15.55 -12.57
N GLN A 139 13.02 -15.34 -11.26
CA GLN A 139 13.89 -16.17 -10.41
C GLN A 139 13.30 -17.56 -10.23
N ILE A 140 12.00 -17.66 -9.95
CA ILE A 140 11.28 -18.92 -9.80
C ILE A 140 11.35 -19.73 -11.11
N GLU A 141 11.07 -19.09 -12.24
CA GLU A 141 11.13 -19.72 -13.56
C GLU A 141 12.56 -20.14 -13.94
N SER A 142 13.58 -19.34 -13.64
CA SER A 142 14.98 -19.70 -13.93
C SER A 142 15.51 -20.86 -13.07
N LEU A 143 14.91 -21.09 -11.90
CA LEU A 143 15.15 -22.27 -11.07
C LEU A 143 14.35 -23.51 -11.52
N GLY A 144 13.51 -23.39 -12.55
CA GLY A 144 12.62 -24.47 -13.02
C GLY A 144 11.52 -24.83 -12.01
N LEU A 145 11.20 -23.92 -11.09
CA LEU A 145 10.16 -24.11 -10.08
C LEU A 145 8.78 -23.69 -10.62
N PRO A 146 7.68 -24.33 -10.17
CA PRO A 146 6.34 -23.96 -10.59
C PRO A 146 5.92 -22.62 -9.97
N LEU A 147 5.14 -21.82 -10.71
CA LEU A 147 4.61 -20.52 -10.24
C LEU A 147 3.53 -20.71 -9.18
N THR A 148 3.97 -20.94 -7.95
CA THR A 148 3.15 -21.34 -6.81
C THR A 148 3.54 -20.54 -5.57
N PRO A 149 2.61 -20.29 -4.63
CA PRO A 149 2.93 -19.68 -3.34
C PRO A 149 4.06 -20.40 -2.60
N GLU A 150 4.10 -21.74 -2.68
CA GLU A 150 5.11 -22.57 -2.04
C GLU A 150 6.50 -22.27 -2.61
N SER A 151 6.61 -22.12 -3.93
CA SER A 151 7.87 -21.76 -4.58
C SER A 151 8.33 -20.35 -4.20
N LEU A 152 7.41 -19.38 -4.13
CA LEU A 152 7.71 -18.04 -3.62
C LEU A 152 8.18 -18.08 -2.15
N GLY A 153 7.56 -18.94 -1.34
CA GLY A 153 7.90 -19.15 0.07
C GLY A 153 9.25 -19.80 0.31
N THR A 154 9.88 -20.41 -0.70
CA THR A 154 11.24 -20.94 -0.59
C THR A 154 12.33 -19.86 -0.60
N LEU A 155 11.99 -18.65 -1.07
CA LEU A 155 12.94 -17.54 -1.12
C LEU A 155 13.23 -17.04 0.29
N ALA A 156 14.50 -16.72 0.55
CA ALA A 156 14.88 -16.10 1.81
C ALA A 156 14.08 -14.79 2.04
N PRO A 157 13.63 -14.50 3.27
CA PRO A 157 13.06 -13.20 3.58
C PRO A 157 14.01 -12.07 3.19
N PHE A 158 13.46 -11.02 2.56
CA PHE A 158 14.24 -9.89 2.06
C PHE A 158 15.31 -10.30 1.02
N ALA A 159 14.93 -11.18 0.09
CA ALA A 159 15.80 -11.62 -1.00
C ALA A 159 16.24 -10.44 -1.89
N SER A 160 17.35 -10.63 -2.60
CA SER A 160 17.82 -9.66 -3.59
C SER A 160 16.83 -9.56 -4.75
N ILE A 161 16.47 -8.34 -5.10
CA ILE A 161 15.43 -8.06 -6.09
C ILE A 161 15.98 -8.32 -7.49
N THR A 162 15.18 -8.97 -8.33
CA THR A 162 15.42 -9.05 -9.77
C THR A 162 15.05 -7.74 -10.45
N PHE A 163 15.93 -7.26 -11.31
CA PHE A 163 15.61 -6.17 -12.21
C PHE A 163 15.05 -6.74 -13.52
N ASN A 164 14.11 -6.02 -14.14
CA ASN A 164 13.66 -6.36 -15.49
C ASN A 164 14.85 -6.22 -16.45
N SER A 165 15.30 -7.33 -17.04
CA SER A 165 16.20 -7.31 -18.20
C SER A 165 15.36 -6.98 -19.44
N GLY A 166 15.24 -5.71 -19.79
CA GLY A 166 14.67 -5.34 -21.08
C GLY A 166 15.60 -5.79 -22.21
N GLU A 167 15.08 -6.49 -23.21
CA GLU A 167 15.73 -6.58 -24.51
C GLU A 167 16.03 -5.16 -24.99
N SER A 168 17.31 -4.90 -25.24
CA SER A 168 17.85 -3.59 -25.56
C SER A 168 17.43 -3.15 -26.97
N ASN A 169 16.22 -2.63 -27.12
CA ASN A 169 15.85 -1.81 -28.28
C ASN A 169 16.44 -0.39 -28.10
N GLY A 170 17.77 -0.28 -28.21
CA GLY A 170 18.50 0.94 -28.58
C GLY A 170 18.34 2.20 -27.72
N ALA A 171 17.57 2.19 -26.63
CA ALA A 171 17.44 3.30 -25.70
C ALA A 171 17.96 2.88 -24.32
N ASN A 172 18.77 3.73 -23.70
CA ASN A 172 19.29 3.60 -22.33
C ASN A 172 18.15 3.59 -21.29
N CYS A 173 17.34 2.53 -21.25
CA CYS A 173 16.33 2.31 -20.22
C CYS A 173 17.02 1.66 -19.02
N LYS A 174 17.09 2.39 -17.90
CA LYS A 174 17.63 1.88 -16.65
C LYS A 174 16.83 0.63 -16.21
N PRO A 175 17.47 -0.40 -15.63
CA PRO A 175 16.76 -1.56 -15.11
C PRO A 175 15.69 -1.13 -14.12
N GLU A 176 14.43 -1.43 -14.44
CA GLU A 176 13.28 -1.11 -13.58
C GLU A 176 13.00 -2.28 -12.63
N VAL A 177 12.76 -1.94 -11.36
CA VAL A 177 12.34 -2.92 -10.35
C VAL A 177 10.92 -3.37 -10.69
N ALA A 178 10.73 -4.66 -10.93
CA ALA A 178 9.40 -5.24 -11.12
C ALA A 178 8.61 -5.17 -9.81
N LYS A 179 7.48 -4.47 -9.81
CA LYS A 179 6.63 -4.24 -8.62
C LYS A 179 5.29 -4.94 -8.81
N THR A 180 4.71 -5.40 -7.70
CA THR A 180 3.43 -6.13 -7.67
C THR A 180 2.19 -5.24 -7.52
N GLY A 181 2.35 -3.91 -7.50
CA GLY A 181 1.23 -2.97 -7.36
C GLY A 181 0.74 -2.70 -5.92
N LEU A 182 1.38 -3.31 -4.92
CA LEU A 182 1.09 -3.15 -3.48
C LEU A 182 1.35 -1.75 -2.89
N GLY A 183 1.78 -0.77 -3.71
CA GLY A 183 2.07 0.59 -3.22
C GLY A 183 3.39 0.70 -2.46
N SER A 184 4.45 0.04 -2.95
CA SER A 184 5.77 0.01 -2.29
C SER A 184 6.34 1.38 -1.93
N SER A 185 6.14 2.41 -2.74
CA SER A 185 6.62 3.77 -2.43
C SER A 185 5.90 4.39 -1.23
N ALA A 186 4.58 4.16 -1.10
CA ALA A 186 3.81 4.67 0.04
C ALA A 186 4.20 3.95 1.34
N ALA A 187 4.21 2.61 1.32
CA ALA A 187 4.62 1.81 2.47
C ALA A 187 6.06 2.15 2.94
N MET A 188 7.01 2.24 2.00
CA MET A 188 8.39 2.63 2.30
C MET A 188 8.48 4.04 2.90
N THR A 189 7.84 5.05 2.28
CA THR A 189 7.85 6.42 2.80
C THR A 189 7.26 6.48 4.20
N THR A 190 6.12 5.81 4.43
CA THR A 190 5.47 5.77 5.75
C THR A 190 6.34 5.11 6.80
N ALA A 191 6.95 3.96 6.51
CA ALA A 191 7.83 3.26 7.46
C ALA A 191 9.04 4.14 7.85
N VAL A 192 9.69 4.80 6.88
CA VAL A 192 10.83 5.70 7.13
C VAL A 192 10.41 6.91 7.96
N VAL A 193 9.29 7.56 7.60
CA VAL A 193 8.78 8.72 8.36
C VAL A 193 8.44 8.31 9.79
N ALA A 194 7.73 7.19 9.98
CA ALA A 194 7.34 6.73 11.30
C ALA A 194 8.54 6.37 12.18
N ALA A 195 9.51 5.62 11.65
CA ALA A 195 10.73 5.27 12.39
C ALA A 195 11.54 6.51 12.78
N LEU A 196 11.69 7.49 11.88
CA LEU A 196 12.41 8.72 12.16
C LEU A 196 11.69 9.61 13.16
N LEU A 197 10.38 9.83 12.99
CA LEU A 197 9.61 10.64 13.93
C LEU A 197 9.62 10.02 15.33
N HIS A 198 9.55 8.68 15.43
CA HIS A 198 9.65 7.99 16.71
C HIS A 198 11.06 8.09 17.32
N TYR A 199 12.10 7.81 16.52
CA TYR A 199 13.50 7.91 16.94
C TYR A 199 13.89 9.32 17.42
N LEU A 200 13.34 10.36 16.79
CA LEU A 200 13.56 11.76 17.14
C LEU A 200 12.62 12.25 18.25
N GLY A 201 11.78 11.37 18.81
CA GLY A 201 10.86 11.68 19.90
C GLY A 201 9.73 12.64 19.52
N VAL A 202 9.35 12.70 18.25
CA VAL A 202 8.22 13.52 17.77
C VAL A 202 6.89 12.82 18.03
N VAL A 203 6.86 11.50 17.85
CA VAL A 203 5.69 10.61 18.02
C VAL A 203 6.04 9.38 18.85
N ASP A 204 5.07 8.77 19.51
CA ASP A 204 5.19 7.50 20.22
C ASP A 204 4.32 6.42 19.56
N LEU A 205 4.96 5.55 18.78
CA LEU A 205 4.29 4.41 18.13
C LEU A 205 3.90 3.30 19.10
N SER A 206 4.33 3.35 20.37
CA SER A 206 3.92 2.38 21.40
C SER A 206 2.47 2.60 21.83
N ASP A 207 1.96 3.82 21.65
CA ASP A 207 0.56 4.18 21.90
C ASP A 207 0.09 5.23 20.88
N PRO A 208 -0.11 4.81 19.62
CA PRO A 208 -0.26 5.72 18.49
C PRO A 208 -1.60 6.48 18.48
N CYS A 209 -2.56 6.06 19.32
CA CYS A 209 -3.88 6.68 19.45
C CYS A 209 -3.89 7.88 20.42
N LYS A 210 -2.80 8.13 21.15
CA LYS A 210 -2.69 9.29 22.05
C LYS A 210 -2.60 10.61 21.27
N GLU A 211 -3.15 11.66 21.86
CA GLU A 211 -2.88 13.03 21.39
C GLU A 211 -1.39 13.36 21.58
N GLY A 212 -0.73 13.62 20.46
CA GLY A 212 0.69 13.90 20.37
C GLY A 212 1.04 15.37 20.58
N LYS A 213 2.31 15.70 20.33
CA LYS A 213 2.90 17.04 20.56
C LYS A 213 2.26 18.17 19.74
N PHE A 214 1.53 17.84 18.68
CA PHE A 214 0.91 18.80 17.77
C PHE A 214 -0.61 18.96 17.97
N GLY A 215 -1.20 18.37 19.01
CA GLY A 215 -2.64 18.47 19.29
C GLY A 215 -3.53 17.65 18.34
N CYS A 216 -2.94 16.67 17.66
CA CYS A 216 -3.60 15.61 16.90
C CYS A 216 -2.96 14.26 17.24
N SER A 217 -3.52 13.15 16.76
CA SER A 217 -2.92 11.83 17.02
C SER A 217 -1.55 11.71 16.37
N ASP A 218 -0.68 10.89 16.96
CA ASP A 218 0.65 10.62 16.41
C ASP A 218 0.58 10.00 15.00
N LEU A 219 -0.46 9.21 14.72
CA LEU A 219 -0.74 8.71 13.37
C LEU A 219 -1.05 9.83 12.37
N ASP A 220 -1.77 10.88 12.78
CA ASP A 220 -2.06 12.01 11.90
C ASP A 220 -0.79 12.79 11.55
N VAL A 221 0.13 12.95 12.50
CA VAL A 221 1.45 13.55 12.25
C VAL A 221 2.21 12.71 11.23
N ILE A 222 2.26 11.39 11.41
CA ILE A 222 2.91 10.47 10.46
C ILE A 222 2.25 10.58 9.08
N HIS A 223 0.93 10.55 8.99
CA HIS A 223 0.19 10.67 7.74
C HIS A 223 0.49 11.98 7.01
N MET A 224 0.36 13.13 7.69
CA MET A 224 0.60 14.43 7.07
C MET A 224 2.03 14.55 6.51
N ILE A 225 3.03 14.08 7.27
CA ILE A 225 4.45 14.13 6.87
C ILE A 225 4.74 13.13 5.74
N ALA A 226 4.27 11.89 5.84
CA ALA A 226 4.45 10.86 4.83
C ALA A 226 3.74 11.23 3.52
N GLN A 227 2.50 11.70 3.60
CA GLN A 227 1.69 12.08 2.44
C GLN A 227 2.31 13.26 1.70
N THR A 228 2.80 14.26 2.43
CA THR A 228 3.49 15.40 1.81
C THR A 228 4.79 14.94 1.13
N SER A 229 5.61 14.14 1.83
CA SER A 229 6.87 13.62 1.31
C SER A 229 6.66 12.81 0.03
N HIS A 230 5.63 11.97 0.01
CA HIS A 230 5.26 11.14 -1.13
C HIS A 230 4.77 11.97 -2.32
N CYS A 231 3.89 12.96 -2.10
CA CYS A 231 3.42 13.86 -3.17
C CYS A 231 4.57 14.66 -3.80
N LEU A 232 5.53 15.14 -3.00
CA LEU A 232 6.70 15.86 -3.49
C LEU A 232 7.60 14.97 -4.34
N ALA A 233 7.91 13.76 -3.85
CA ALA A 233 8.70 12.79 -4.59
C ALA A 233 8.02 12.34 -5.89
N GLN A 234 6.68 12.24 -5.89
CA GLN A 234 5.89 11.88 -7.07
C GLN A 234 5.71 13.07 -8.05
N GLY A 235 5.93 14.30 -7.60
CA GLY A 235 5.74 15.53 -8.38
C GLY A 235 4.27 15.86 -8.68
N LYS A 236 3.31 15.22 -7.99
CA LYS A 236 1.87 15.46 -8.17
C LYS A 236 1.09 15.09 -6.91
N VAL A 237 -0.09 15.70 -6.76
CA VAL A 237 -1.03 15.34 -5.68
C VAL A 237 -1.89 14.17 -6.16
N GLY A 238 -1.57 12.96 -5.69
CA GLY A 238 -2.39 11.75 -5.87
C GLY A 238 -3.61 11.71 -4.95
N SER A 239 -4.34 10.59 -4.96
CA SER A 239 -5.48 10.35 -4.06
C SER A 239 -5.10 10.29 -2.58
N GLY A 240 -3.89 9.82 -2.27
CA GLY A 240 -3.39 9.65 -0.91
C GLY A 240 -3.91 8.42 -0.17
N PHE A 241 -4.74 7.60 -0.82
CA PHE A 241 -5.27 6.38 -0.19
C PHE A 241 -4.18 5.38 0.16
N ASP A 242 -3.08 5.37 -0.59
CA ASP A 242 -1.96 4.44 -0.42
C ASP A 242 -1.16 4.76 0.83
N VAL A 243 -0.80 6.03 1.04
CA VAL A 243 -0.15 6.49 2.28
C VAL A 243 -1.12 6.39 3.45
N SER A 244 -2.38 6.80 3.27
CA SER A 244 -3.41 6.66 4.30
C SER A 244 -3.57 5.19 4.74
N CYS A 245 -3.59 4.23 3.82
CA CYS A 245 -3.68 2.81 4.15
C CYS A 245 -2.42 2.31 4.86
N ALA A 246 -1.23 2.76 4.44
CA ALA A 246 0.01 2.44 5.12
C ALA A 246 0.09 2.98 6.56
N VAL A 247 -0.61 4.08 6.87
CA VAL A 247 -0.65 4.65 8.23
C VAL A 247 -1.72 4.00 9.09
N TYR A 248 -2.94 3.88 8.56
CA TYR A 248 -4.12 3.57 9.38
C TYR A 248 -4.67 2.15 9.18
N GLY A 249 -4.21 1.43 8.17
CA GLY A 249 -4.69 0.07 7.86
C GLY A 249 -5.85 0.03 6.87
N SER A 250 -6.62 -1.06 6.92
CA SER A 250 -7.78 -1.30 6.05
C SER A 250 -8.88 -0.28 6.37
N GLN A 251 -9.49 0.28 5.32
CA GLN A 251 -10.42 1.39 5.48
C GLN A 251 -11.26 1.66 4.25
N ARG A 252 -12.37 2.34 4.48
CA ARG A 252 -13.04 3.15 3.46
C ARG A 252 -12.44 4.55 3.49
N TYR A 253 -11.96 5.03 2.35
CA TYR A 253 -11.24 6.30 2.24
C TYR A 253 -11.87 7.25 1.23
N VAL A 254 -11.99 8.53 1.62
CA VAL A 254 -12.28 9.66 0.72
C VAL A 254 -11.08 10.61 0.73
N ARG A 255 -10.61 10.96 -0.46
CA ARG A 255 -9.44 11.82 -0.68
C ARG A 255 -9.60 13.21 -0.03
N PHE A 256 -8.53 13.77 0.51
CA PHE A 256 -8.45 15.18 0.94
C PHE A 256 -8.51 16.17 -0.24
N SER A 257 -9.03 17.36 0.00
CA SER A 257 -9.03 18.49 -0.92
C SER A 257 -7.58 18.90 -1.24
N PRO A 258 -7.17 18.93 -2.53
CA PRO A 258 -5.76 19.11 -2.92
C PRO A 258 -5.16 20.44 -2.44
N GLU A 259 -5.98 21.41 -2.02
CA GLU A 259 -5.59 22.70 -1.47
C GLU A 259 -4.76 22.59 -0.19
N VAL A 260 -4.97 21.56 0.62
CA VAL A 260 -4.11 21.33 1.80
C VAL A 260 -2.65 21.05 1.40
N LEU A 261 -2.47 20.51 0.20
CA LEU A 261 -1.19 20.28 -0.47
C LEU A 261 -1.03 21.16 -1.72
N SER A 262 -1.68 22.34 -1.79
CA SER A 262 -1.42 23.37 -2.82
C SER A 262 -0.40 24.41 -2.35
N PHE A 263 -0.12 24.44 -1.05
CA PHE A 263 1.04 25.13 -0.49
C PHE A 263 2.38 24.72 -1.14
N PRO A 264 2.68 23.47 -1.54
CA PRO A 264 3.93 23.02 -2.11
C PRO A 264 4.14 23.34 -3.61
N LYS A 265 4.00 24.61 -3.98
CA LYS A 265 5.07 25.27 -4.77
C LYS A 265 6.29 25.63 -3.90
N VAL A 266 6.33 25.10 -2.68
CA VAL A 266 7.34 25.26 -1.60
C VAL A 266 8.76 24.79 -1.93
N ALA A 267 9.00 24.00 -2.99
CA ALA A 267 10.38 23.81 -3.44
C ALA A 267 10.92 25.02 -4.24
N VAL A 268 10.05 25.95 -4.63
CA VAL A 268 10.37 27.11 -5.50
C VAL A 268 10.26 28.44 -4.76
N THR A 269 9.45 28.53 -3.70
CA THR A 269 9.40 29.71 -2.84
C THR A 269 10.41 29.55 -1.71
N GLY A 270 11.35 30.49 -1.55
CA GLY A 270 12.46 30.46 -0.59
C GLY A 270 12.07 30.52 0.90
N LEU A 271 10.94 29.93 1.30
CA LEU A 271 10.52 29.77 2.68
C LEU A 271 11.35 28.67 3.36
N PRO A 272 11.77 28.88 4.62
CA PRO A 272 12.41 27.82 5.40
C PRO A 272 11.50 26.60 5.58
N LEU A 273 12.07 25.40 5.47
CA LEU A 273 11.32 24.13 5.55
C LEU A 273 10.51 23.97 6.86
N HIS A 274 10.93 24.56 7.98
CA HIS A 274 10.19 24.47 9.23
C HIS A 274 8.86 25.24 9.21
N GLU A 275 8.77 26.37 8.50
CA GLU A 275 7.52 27.13 8.35
C GLU A 275 6.51 26.35 7.50
N VAL A 276 7.02 25.68 6.47
CA VAL A 276 6.24 24.78 5.61
C VAL A 276 5.60 23.67 6.42
N ILE A 277 6.40 22.96 7.22
CA ILE A 277 5.89 21.89 8.09
C ILE A 277 4.87 22.42 9.07
N GLY A 278 5.12 23.59 9.68
CA GLY A 278 4.16 24.25 10.56
C GLY A 278 2.82 24.55 9.87
N GLY A 279 2.84 24.93 8.59
CA GLY A 279 1.64 25.13 7.78
C GLY A 279 0.92 23.81 7.45
N ILE A 280 1.65 22.76 7.09
CA ILE A 280 1.11 21.43 6.78
C ILE A 280 0.41 20.82 8.00
N LEU A 281 1.05 20.87 9.16
CA LEU A 281 0.52 20.30 10.41
C LEU A 281 -0.70 21.06 10.94
N LYS A 282 -0.84 22.35 10.58
CA LYS A 282 -2.03 23.17 10.89
C LYS A 282 -3.06 23.18 9.76
N GLY A 283 -2.76 22.50 8.65
CA GLY A 283 -3.61 22.47 7.46
C GLY A 283 -4.92 21.75 7.72
N LYS A 284 -5.97 22.13 6.99
CA LYS A 284 -7.26 21.44 7.07
C LYS A 284 -7.23 20.18 6.19
N TRP A 285 -6.85 19.05 6.77
CA TRP A 285 -6.88 17.75 6.13
C TRP A 285 -8.28 17.14 6.21
N ASP A 286 -9.12 17.42 5.21
CA ASP A 286 -10.53 17.03 5.17
C ASP A 286 -10.80 15.65 4.55
N HIS A 287 -9.78 14.81 4.40
CA HIS A 287 -9.97 13.39 4.08
C HIS A 287 -10.92 12.72 5.09
N GLU A 288 -11.70 11.76 4.60
CA GLU A 288 -12.60 10.99 5.47
C GLU A 288 -12.14 9.55 5.48
N ARG A 289 -12.14 8.95 6.67
CA ARG A 289 -11.83 7.54 6.85
C ARG A 289 -12.84 6.91 7.79
N THR A 290 -13.31 5.73 7.42
CA THR A 290 -14.08 4.88 8.32
C THR A 290 -13.47 3.48 8.33
N GLU A 291 -13.50 2.85 9.49
CA GLU A 291 -12.99 1.49 9.69
C GLU A 291 -13.69 0.52 8.73
N PHE A 292 -12.90 -0.32 8.08
CA PHE A 292 -13.37 -1.38 7.21
C PHE A 292 -12.36 -2.52 7.22
N CYS A 293 -12.83 -3.75 7.33
CA CYS A 293 -12.06 -4.96 7.10
C CYS A 293 -12.95 -5.96 6.36
N LEU A 294 -12.37 -6.98 5.75
CA LEU A 294 -13.17 -8.05 5.15
C LEU A 294 -14.02 -8.74 6.22
N PRO A 295 -15.25 -9.17 5.87
CA PRO A 295 -16.05 -9.99 6.75
C PRO A 295 -15.28 -11.24 7.21
N PRO A 296 -15.55 -11.75 8.42
CA PRO A 296 -14.87 -12.94 8.93
C PRO A 296 -14.92 -14.09 7.93
N LEU A 297 -13.87 -14.90 7.87
CA LEU A 297 -13.76 -16.06 6.99
C LEU A 297 -13.70 -15.71 5.49
N MET A 298 -13.36 -14.47 5.16
CA MET A 298 -13.03 -14.06 3.80
C MET A 298 -11.54 -13.76 3.68
N ASN A 299 -10.91 -14.23 2.61
CA ASN A 299 -9.46 -14.17 2.44
C ASN A 299 -9.09 -13.43 1.17
N LEU A 300 -8.24 -12.41 1.29
CA LEU A 300 -7.64 -11.70 0.17
C LEU A 300 -6.53 -12.53 -0.48
N PHE A 301 -6.58 -12.64 -1.80
CA PHE A 301 -5.52 -13.17 -2.65
C PHE A 301 -5.12 -12.12 -3.68
N LEU A 302 -3.81 -12.02 -3.94
CA LEU A 302 -3.26 -11.17 -4.99
C LEU A 302 -2.45 -12.05 -5.96
N GLY A 303 -2.78 -11.95 -7.25
CA GLY A 303 -2.15 -12.72 -8.32
C GLY A 303 -1.34 -11.82 -9.25
N GLU A 304 -0.13 -12.24 -9.58
CA GLU A 304 0.72 -11.63 -10.59
C GLU A 304 0.59 -12.41 -11.92
N PRO A 305 -0.16 -11.90 -12.92
CA PRO A 305 -0.41 -12.62 -14.16
C PRO A 305 0.78 -12.66 -15.13
N GLY A 306 1.85 -11.90 -14.88
CA GLY A 306 3.08 -11.90 -15.69
C GLY A 306 3.45 -10.54 -16.28
N SER A 307 4.35 -10.54 -17.26
CA SER A 307 4.98 -9.33 -17.81
C SER A 307 3.99 -8.44 -18.60
N GLY A 308 3.68 -7.29 -18.02
CA GLY A 308 2.90 -6.22 -18.63
C GLY A 308 2.78 -5.06 -17.66
N GLY A 309 3.88 -4.35 -17.36
CA GLY A 309 3.77 -3.15 -16.52
C GLY A 309 2.88 -2.11 -17.22
N SER A 310 1.73 -1.78 -16.63
CA SER A 310 0.92 -0.68 -17.15
C SER A 310 1.38 0.65 -16.56
N SER A 311 1.66 1.63 -17.42
CA SER A 311 1.98 2.99 -16.97
C SER A 311 0.70 3.66 -16.42
N THR A 312 0.44 3.49 -15.11
CA THR A 312 -0.69 4.11 -14.40
C THR A 312 -0.88 5.61 -14.73
N PRO A 313 0.16 6.46 -14.83
CA PRO A 313 -0.01 7.87 -15.16
C PRO A 313 -0.60 8.12 -16.56
N SER A 314 -0.31 7.28 -17.55
CA SER A 314 -0.85 7.46 -18.91
C SER A 314 -2.33 7.12 -18.96
N MET A 315 -2.76 6.07 -18.25
CA MET A 315 -4.17 5.66 -18.19
C MET A 315 -5.03 6.71 -17.48
N VAL A 316 -4.59 7.23 -16.33
CA VAL A 316 -5.30 8.32 -15.64
C VAL A 316 -5.41 9.57 -16.53
N GLY A 317 -4.36 9.89 -17.30
CA GLY A 317 -4.39 11.00 -18.25
C GLY A 317 -5.39 10.78 -19.40
N ALA A 318 -5.51 9.55 -19.90
CA ALA A 318 -6.45 9.20 -20.96
C ALA A 318 -7.91 9.26 -20.47
N VAL A 319 -8.21 8.72 -19.29
CA VAL A 319 -9.55 8.79 -18.68
C VAL A 319 -9.97 10.25 -18.48
N LYS A 320 -9.06 11.12 -17.99
CA LYS A 320 -9.34 12.56 -17.88
C LYS A 320 -9.64 13.23 -19.22
N LYS A 321 -8.90 12.88 -20.27
CA LYS A 321 -9.18 13.39 -21.62
C LYS A 321 -10.55 12.94 -22.11
N TRP A 322 -10.92 11.68 -21.86
CA TRP A 322 -12.24 11.16 -22.19
C TRP A 322 -13.36 11.91 -21.45
N GLN A 323 -13.22 12.10 -20.13
CA GLN A 323 -14.17 12.88 -19.32
C GLN A 323 -14.42 14.28 -19.88
N MET A 324 -13.39 14.93 -20.43
CA MET A 324 -13.52 16.24 -21.08
C MET A 324 -14.16 16.17 -22.47
N SER A 325 -13.94 15.07 -23.22
CA SER A 325 -14.46 14.91 -24.58
C SER A 325 -15.94 14.49 -24.64
N ASP A 326 -16.41 13.70 -23.67
CA ASP A 326 -17.81 13.23 -23.59
C ASP A 326 -18.32 13.29 -22.13
N PRO A 327 -18.61 14.51 -21.61
CA PRO A 327 -18.90 14.71 -20.20
C PRO A 327 -20.17 14.00 -19.72
N ASP A 328 -21.18 13.84 -20.57
CA ASP A 328 -22.45 13.24 -20.18
C ASP A 328 -22.33 11.73 -20.02
N LYS A 329 -21.71 11.03 -20.99
CA LYS A 329 -21.44 9.59 -20.83
C LYS A 329 -20.46 9.33 -19.70
N ALA A 330 -19.44 10.19 -19.54
CA ALA A 330 -18.52 10.08 -18.44
C ALA A 330 -19.23 10.20 -17.09
N ARG A 331 -20.11 11.19 -16.91
CA ARG A 331 -20.90 11.39 -15.69
C ARG A 331 -21.83 10.20 -15.41
N GLU A 332 -22.49 9.68 -16.43
CA GLU A 332 -23.37 8.51 -16.30
C GLU A 332 -22.60 7.26 -15.85
N ASN A 333 -21.46 6.97 -16.49
CA ASN A 333 -20.59 5.87 -16.10
C ASN A 333 -20.04 6.07 -14.67
N TRP A 334 -19.60 7.29 -14.34
CA TRP A 334 -19.10 7.64 -13.00
C TRP A 334 -20.13 7.38 -11.91
N GLN A 335 -21.37 7.82 -12.12
CA GLN A 335 -22.45 7.63 -11.16
C GLN A 335 -22.77 6.14 -10.99
N LYS A 336 -22.93 5.40 -12.10
CA LYS A 336 -23.19 3.96 -12.06
C LYS A 336 -22.09 3.18 -11.35
N LEU A 337 -20.83 3.59 -11.52
CA LEU A 337 -19.67 2.96 -10.88
C LEU A 337 -19.60 3.31 -9.39
N SER A 338 -19.91 4.55 -9.03
CA SER A 338 -20.05 4.97 -7.63
C SER A 338 -21.13 4.18 -6.91
N ASP A 339 -22.31 4.03 -7.53
CA ASP A 339 -23.43 3.28 -6.99
C ASP A 339 -23.06 1.80 -6.79
N ALA A 340 -22.38 1.18 -7.78
CA ALA A 340 -21.94 -0.21 -7.69
C ALA A 340 -20.86 -0.42 -6.60
N ASN A 341 -19.93 0.54 -6.43
CA ASN A 341 -18.94 0.52 -5.35
C ASN A 341 -19.63 0.59 -3.97
N LEU A 342 -20.62 1.47 -3.81
CA LEU A 342 -21.39 1.61 -2.57
C LEU A 342 -22.24 0.36 -2.29
N GLU A 343 -22.79 -0.26 -3.33
CA GLU A 343 -23.52 -1.52 -3.21
C GLU A 343 -22.61 -2.62 -2.65
N LEU A 344 -21.43 -2.83 -3.25
CA LEU A 344 -20.46 -3.81 -2.75
C LEU A 344 -20.05 -3.54 -1.30
N GLU A 345 -19.76 -2.28 -0.95
CA GLU A 345 -19.48 -1.86 0.43
C GLU A 345 -20.62 -2.25 1.39
N THR A 346 -21.86 -1.96 0.99
CA THR A 346 -23.05 -2.26 1.81
C THR A 346 -23.22 -3.76 2.03
N LYS A 347 -22.99 -4.57 0.99
CA LYS A 347 -23.07 -6.03 1.08
C LYS A 347 -22.02 -6.62 2.01
N LEU A 348 -20.78 -6.16 1.92
CA LEU A 348 -19.70 -6.60 2.80
C LEU A 348 -19.97 -6.19 4.26
N ASN A 349 -20.39 -4.95 4.51
CA ASN A 349 -20.75 -4.51 5.86
C ASN A 349 -21.93 -5.30 6.45
N SER A 350 -22.92 -5.65 5.62
CA SER A 350 -24.03 -6.51 6.02
C SER A 350 -23.57 -7.92 6.40
N LEU A 351 -22.62 -8.49 5.65
CA LEU A 351 -22.01 -9.79 5.97
C LEU A 351 -21.25 -9.76 7.30
N SER A 352 -20.49 -8.69 7.58
CA SER A 352 -19.83 -8.50 8.88
C SER A 352 -20.85 -8.40 10.03
N LYS A 353 -21.98 -7.72 9.81
CA LYS A 353 -23.07 -7.63 10.79
C LYS A 353 -23.71 -9.01 11.04
N LEU A 354 -24.02 -9.75 9.98
CA LEU A 354 -24.58 -11.11 10.08
C LEU A 354 -23.62 -12.07 10.79
N ALA A 355 -22.31 -11.97 10.55
CA ALA A 355 -21.31 -12.75 11.27
C ALA A 355 -21.30 -12.46 12.78
N LYS A 356 -21.48 -11.18 13.16
CA LYS A 356 -21.54 -10.76 14.56
C LYS A 356 -22.83 -11.20 15.26
N GLU A 357 -23.96 -11.16 14.57
CA GLU A 357 -25.29 -11.46 15.14
C GLU A 357 -25.63 -12.95 15.12
N HIS A 358 -25.12 -13.70 14.13
CA HIS A 358 -25.51 -15.09 13.85
C HIS A 358 -24.30 -15.97 13.50
N TRP A 359 -23.28 -15.97 14.35
CA TRP A 359 -21.98 -16.62 14.09
C TRP A 359 -22.06 -18.08 13.62
N ASP A 360 -22.78 -18.95 14.34
CA ASP A 360 -22.82 -20.39 14.00
C ASP A 360 -23.45 -20.65 12.64
N VAL A 361 -24.52 -19.93 12.33
CA VAL A 361 -25.21 -20.00 11.03
C VAL A 361 -24.33 -19.43 9.92
N TYR A 362 -23.71 -18.27 10.17
CA TYR A 362 -22.77 -17.63 9.26
C TYR A 362 -21.61 -18.57 8.90
N LEU A 363 -20.94 -19.14 9.92
CA LEU A 363 -19.86 -20.10 9.76
C LEU A 363 -20.28 -21.30 8.92
N GLY A 364 -21.45 -21.88 9.20
CA GLY A 364 -21.99 -23.02 8.45
C GLY A 364 -22.24 -22.70 6.97
N VAL A 365 -22.82 -21.53 6.68
CA VAL A 365 -23.08 -21.07 5.31
C VAL A 365 -21.78 -20.79 4.56
N ILE A 366 -20.84 -20.03 5.15
CA ILE A 366 -19.56 -19.71 4.49
C ILE A 366 -18.76 -20.99 4.20
N LYS A 367 -18.70 -21.94 5.14
CA LYS A 367 -18.05 -23.24 4.91
C LYS A 367 -18.71 -24.02 3.77
N SER A 368 -20.04 -24.07 3.73
CA SER A 368 -20.76 -24.78 2.67
C SER A 368 -20.53 -24.14 1.29
N CYS A 369 -20.59 -22.81 1.21
CA CYS A 369 -20.34 -22.06 -0.01
C CYS A 369 -18.87 -22.17 -0.49
N SER A 370 -17.91 -22.35 0.41
CA SER A 370 -16.47 -22.41 0.07
C SER A 370 -16.09 -23.56 -0.86
N VAL A 371 -16.87 -24.64 -0.88
CA VAL A 371 -16.61 -25.83 -1.71
C VAL A 371 -17.51 -25.91 -2.94
N LEU A 372 -18.23 -24.83 -3.24
CA LEU A 372 -19.22 -24.77 -4.31
C LEU A 372 -18.98 -23.56 -5.21
N THR A 373 -19.38 -23.70 -6.47
CA THR A 373 -19.51 -22.56 -7.39
C THR A 373 -20.72 -21.70 -6.99
N SER A 374 -20.71 -20.42 -7.37
CA SER A 374 -21.72 -19.46 -6.91
C SER A 374 -23.15 -19.81 -7.27
N GLU A 375 -23.37 -20.50 -8.39
CA GLU A 375 -24.69 -20.90 -8.87
C GLU A 375 -25.35 -21.92 -7.95
N LYS A 376 -24.54 -22.64 -7.16
CA LYS A 376 -24.99 -23.67 -6.22
C LYS A 376 -25.20 -23.13 -4.81
N TRP A 377 -24.80 -21.89 -4.50
CA TRP A 377 -24.95 -21.34 -3.15
C TRP A 377 -26.41 -21.22 -2.73
N VAL A 378 -27.32 -20.95 -3.67
CA VAL A 378 -28.77 -20.89 -3.41
C VAL A 378 -29.34 -22.19 -2.84
N LEU A 379 -28.67 -23.34 -3.07
CA LEU A 379 -29.09 -24.63 -2.51
C LEU A 379 -28.99 -24.67 -0.97
N HIS A 380 -28.21 -23.77 -0.38
CA HIS A 380 -28.06 -23.64 1.07
C HIS A 380 -29.00 -22.60 1.70
N ALA A 381 -29.86 -21.94 0.91
CA ALA A 381 -30.84 -20.98 1.37
C ALA A 381 -32.09 -21.68 1.94
N THR A 382 -31.88 -22.53 2.95
CA THR A 382 -32.93 -23.38 3.53
C THR A 382 -33.70 -22.71 4.66
N GLU A 383 -33.08 -21.75 5.34
CA GLU A 383 -33.61 -21.02 6.49
C GLU A 383 -33.51 -19.51 6.26
N PRO A 384 -34.35 -18.67 6.91
CA PRO A 384 -34.37 -17.23 6.65
C PRO A 384 -33.01 -16.52 6.81
N ILE A 385 -32.21 -16.92 7.81
CA ILE A 385 -30.88 -16.35 8.05
C ILE A 385 -29.87 -16.86 7.00
N ASN A 386 -29.96 -18.14 6.60
CA ASN A 386 -29.11 -18.67 5.52
C ASN A 386 -29.38 -17.90 4.21
N GLU A 387 -30.67 -17.72 3.89
CA GLU A 387 -31.10 -16.96 2.72
C GLU A 387 -30.59 -15.52 2.79
N ALA A 388 -30.63 -14.88 3.96
CA ALA A 388 -30.07 -13.54 4.13
C ALA A 388 -28.56 -13.50 3.83
N ILE A 389 -27.76 -14.42 4.39
CA ILE A 389 -26.32 -14.48 4.14
C ILE A 389 -26.04 -14.72 2.66
N ILE A 390 -26.71 -15.71 2.04
CA ILE A 390 -26.51 -16.06 0.63
C ILE A 390 -26.91 -14.89 -0.28
N ARG A 391 -28.00 -14.18 0.02
CA ARG A 391 -28.40 -12.98 -0.72
C ARG A 391 -27.35 -11.88 -0.63
N GLU A 392 -26.71 -11.66 0.52
CA GLU A 392 -25.64 -10.67 0.61
C GLU A 392 -24.36 -11.12 -0.13
N LEU A 393 -24.02 -12.42 -0.12
CA LEU A 393 -22.91 -12.99 -0.90
C LEU A 393 -23.12 -12.82 -2.41
N LEU A 394 -24.32 -13.16 -2.91
CA LEU A 394 -24.67 -13.00 -4.32
C LEU A 394 -24.75 -11.53 -4.72
N GLY A 395 -25.31 -10.68 -3.86
CA GLY A 395 -25.32 -9.23 -4.08
C GLY A 395 -23.92 -8.63 -4.18
N ALA A 396 -22.96 -9.09 -3.37
CA ALA A 396 -21.57 -8.66 -3.47
C ALA A 396 -20.96 -9.09 -4.82
N ARG A 397 -21.27 -10.30 -5.30
CA ARG A 397 -20.84 -10.80 -6.62
C ARG A 397 -21.38 -9.95 -7.76
N GLU A 398 -22.67 -9.67 -7.75
CA GLU A 398 -23.35 -8.89 -8.77
C GLU A 398 -22.80 -7.47 -8.83
N ALA A 399 -22.59 -6.84 -7.66
CA ALA A 399 -21.96 -5.53 -7.55
C ALA A 399 -20.54 -5.53 -8.15
N MET A 400 -19.71 -6.53 -7.83
CA MET A 400 -18.35 -6.62 -8.39
C MET A 400 -18.35 -6.82 -9.92
N LEU A 401 -19.23 -7.68 -10.44
CA LEU A 401 -19.36 -7.87 -11.89
C LEU A 401 -19.75 -6.56 -12.59
N ARG A 402 -20.66 -5.79 -11.99
CA ARG A 402 -21.05 -4.47 -12.47
C ARG A 402 -19.89 -3.47 -12.42
N ILE A 403 -19.09 -3.47 -11.35
CA ILE A 403 -17.87 -2.65 -11.23
C ILE A 403 -16.91 -2.96 -12.37
N ARG A 404 -16.61 -4.25 -12.63
CA ARG A 404 -15.73 -4.68 -13.73
C ARG A 404 -16.23 -4.22 -15.09
N ILE A 405 -17.52 -4.42 -15.37
CA ILE A 405 -18.15 -3.96 -16.63
C ILE A 405 -17.97 -2.44 -16.81
N LEU A 406 -18.24 -1.66 -15.77
CA LEU A 406 -18.16 -0.20 -15.83
C LEU A 406 -16.72 0.31 -15.98
N MET A 407 -15.76 -0.35 -15.31
CA MET A 407 -14.32 -0.09 -15.47
C MET A 407 -13.83 -0.42 -16.89
N ARG A 408 -14.31 -1.53 -17.49
CA ARG A 408 -14.01 -1.87 -18.90
C ARG A 408 -14.57 -0.84 -19.86
N GLN A 409 -15.84 -0.46 -19.70
CA GLN A 409 -16.48 0.59 -20.52
C GLN A 409 -15.73 1.92 -20.43
N MET A 410 -15.27 2.30 -19.23
CA MET A 410 -14.42 3.47 -19.04
C MET A 410 -13.11 3.33 -19.82
N GLY A 411 -12.47 2.16 -19.77
CA GLY A 411 -11.23 1.88 -20.49
C GLY A 411 -11.39 1.95 -22.01
N GLU A 412 -12.43 1.28 -22.55
CA GLU A 412 -12.79 1.31 -23.97
C GLU A 412 -13.03 2.75 -24.45
N ALA A 413 -13.82 3.52 -23.70
CA ALA A 413 -14.15 4.89 -24.07
C ALA A 413 -12.95 5.84 -23.97
N ALA A 414 -12.01 5.57 -23.06
CA ALA A 414 -10.76 6.29 -22.91
C ALA A 414 -9.61 5.78 -23.80
N GLY A 415 -9.81 4.68 -24.55
CA GLY A 415 -8.79 4.06 -25.38
C GLY A 415 -7.61 3.49 -24.58
N VAL A 416 -7.85 3.00 -23.36
CA VAL A 416 -6.83 2.40 -22.49
C VAL A 416 -7.28 1.07 -21.89
N PRO A 417 -6.37 0.08 -21.74
CA PRO A 417 -6.72 -1.26 -21.28
C PRO A 417 -6.83 -1.29 -19.74
N ILE A 418 -7.92 -0.78 -19.18
CA ILE A 418 -8.16 -0.82 -17.71
C ILE A 418 -8.31 -2.27 -17.22
N GLU A 419 -9.15 -3.06 -17.87
CA GLU A 419 -9.21 -4.52 -17.68
C GLU A 419 -9.15 -5.13 -19.09
N PRO A 420 -7.95 -5.44 -19.60
CA PRO A 420 -7.78 -5.97 -20.96
C PRO A 420 -8.48 -7.33 -21.12
N GLU A 421 -8.70 -7.74 -22.36
CA GLU A 421 -9.37 -9.01 -22.70
C GLU A 421 -8.75 -10.22 -22.00
N SER A 422 -7.41 -10.30 -21.95
CA SER A 422 -6.70 -11.39 -21.25
C SER A 422 -6.99 -11.43 -19.74
N GLN A 423 -7.06 -10.26 -19.09
CA GLN A 423 -7.45 -10.19 -17.68
C GLN A 423 -8.94 -10.44 -17.49
N THR A 424 -9.79 -10.02 -18.43
CA THR A 424 -11.24 -10.31 -18.40
C THR A 424 -11.49 -11.81 -18.38
N GLN A 425 -10.86 -12.55 -19.29
CA GLN A 425 -10.98 -14.02 -19.37
C GLN A 425 -10.48 -14.70 -18.09
N LEU A 426 -9.33 -14.27 -17.57
CA LEU A 426 -8.77 -14.79 -16.32
C LEU A 426 -9.67 -14.52 -15.11
N LEU A 427 -10.20 -13.30 -15.00
CA LEU A 427 -11.07 -12.89 -13.90
C LEU A 427 -12.45 -13.53 -13.98
N ASP A 428 -12.97 -13.79 -15.19
CA ASP A 428 -14.22 -14.54 -15.38
C ASP A 428 -14.05 -16.00 -14.96
N SER A 429 -12.93 -16.62 -15.35
CA SER A 429 -12.57 -17.96 -14.86
C SER A 429 -12.41 -17.98 -13.33
N THR A 430 -11.73 -16.97 -12.77
CA THR A 430 -11.53 -16.82 -11.33
C THR A 430 -12.86 -16.67 -10.58
N MET A 431 -13.77 -15.81 -11.07
CA MET A 431 -15.09 -15.63 -10.47
C MET A 431 -15.89 -16.93 -10.46
N ASN A 432 -15.74 -17.79 -11.47
CA ASN A 432 -16.44 -19.07 -11.57
C ASN A 432 -15.81 -20.20 -10.75
N ALA A 433 -14.66 -19.97 -10.11
CA ALA A 433 -14.03 -20.96 -9.25
C ALA A 433 -14.80 -21.16 -7.92
N GLU A 434 -14.67 -22.35 -7.34
CA GLU A 434 -15.33 -22.70 -6.09
C GLU A 434 -14.89 -21.78 -4.95
N GLY A 435 -15.85 -21.31 -4.16
CA GLY A 435 -15.59 -20.48 -2.98
C GLY A 435 -15.07 -19.08 -3.27
N VAL A 436 -14.92 -18.66 -4.53
CA VAL A 436 -14.55 -17.27 -4.85
C VAL A 436 -15.77 -16.37 -4.66
N LEU A 437 -15.63 -15.35 -3.80
CA LEU A 437 -16.64 -14.32 -3.61
C LEU A 437 -16.53 -13.26 -4.70
N VAL A 438 -15.42 -12.53 -4.77
CA VAL A 438 -15.22 -11.49 -5.78
C VAL A 438 -13.82 -11.57 -6.35
N ALA A 439 -13.63 -11.09 -7.58
CA ALA A 439 -12.32 -10.92 -8.19
C ALA A 439 -12.34 -9.69 -9.10
N GLY A 440 -11.18 -9.05 -9.28
CA GLY A 440 -11.07 -7.86 -10.12
C GLY A 440 -9.64 -7.38 -10.29
N VAL A 441 -9.52 -6.25 -10.99
CA VAL A 441 -8.25 -5.53 -11.10
C VAL A 441 -8.13 -4.51 -9.96
N PRO A 442 -7.02 -4.45 -9.21
CA PRO A 442 -6.84 -3.45 -8.17
C PRO A 442 -6.42 -2.11 -8.77
N GLY A 443 -6.85 -1.01 -8.14
CA GLY A 443 -6.33 0.31 -8.47
C GLY A 443 -6.75 0.83 -9.84
N ALA A 444 -5.77 1.14 -10.68
CA ALA A 444 -6.00 1.67 -12.03
C ALA A 444 -6.23 0.56 -13.07
N GLY A 445 -6.03 -0.70 -12.70
CA GLY A 445 -6.02 -1.82 -13.63
C GLY A 445 -4.80 -1.79 -14.57
N GLY A 446 -4.92 -2.42 -15.73
CA GLY A 446 -3.84 -2.61 -16.68
C GLY A 446 -3.51 -4.08 -16.89
N PHE A 447 -2.23 -4.38 -17.11
CA PHE A 447 -1.69 -5.73 -17.12
C PHE A 447 -0.95 -6.06 -15.80
N ASP A 448 -1.16 -5.23 -14.78
CA ASP A 448 -0.60 -5.39 -13.42
C ASP A 448 -1.29 -6.57 -12.68
N ALA A 449 -1.27 -6.56 -11.34
CA ALA A 449 -1.87 -7.61 -10.51
C ALA A 449 -3.39 -7.75 -10.69
N ILE A 450 -3.92 -8.90 -10.29
CA ILE A 450 -5.35 -9.16 -10.08
C ILE A 450 -5.59 -9.51 -8.61
N PHE A 451 -6.79 -9.29 -8.07
CA PHE A 451 -7.15 -9.74 -6.74
C PHE A 451 -8.37 -10.67 -6.76
N ALA A 452 -8.49 -11.50 -5.73
CA ALA A 452 -9.69 -12.25 -5.42
C ALA A 452 -9.95 -12.26 -3.92
N ILE A 453 -11.22 -12.33 -3.53
CA ILE A 453 -11.66 -12.60 -2.16
C ILE A 453 -12.32 -13.97 -2.17
N THR A 454 -11.83 -14.89 -1.35
CA THR A 454 -12.37 -16.25 -1.25
C THR A 454 -13.03 -16.50 0.09
N LEU A 455 -13.90 -17.50 0.14
CA LEU A 455 -14.62 -17.94 1.34
C LEU A 455 -13.87 -19.09 2.01
N TRP A 456 -13.65 -19.00 3.32
CA TRP A 456 -12.99 -20.03 4.14
C TRP A 456 -11.71 -20.56 3.45
N ASP A 457 -11.50 -21.87 3.46
CA ASP A 457 -10.31 -22.58 2.99
C ASP A 457 -10.31 -22.89 1.48
N SER A 458 -11.01 -22.09 0.66
CA SER A 458 -11.03 -22.27 -0.80
C SER A 458 -9.77 -21.75 -1.52
N GLY A 459 -8.84 -21.15 -0.78
CA GLY A 459 -7.63 -20.52 -1.32
C GLY A 459 -6.73 -21.48 -2.10
N SER A 460 -6.53 -22.71 -1.63
CA SER A 460 -5.64 -23.69 -2.27
C SER A 460 -6.09 -24.07 -3.69
N LYS A 461 -7.41 -24.17 -3.92
CA LYS A 461 -7.96 -24.44 -5.25
C LYS A 461 -7.75 -23.26 -6.18
N LEU A 462 -7.92 -22.04 -5.66
CA LEU A 462 -7.69 -20.81 -6.42
C LEU A 462 -6.22 -20.69 -6.83
N THR A 463 -5.27 -20.89 -5.91
CA THR A 463 -3.83 -20.76 -6.22
C THR A 463 -3.37 -21.81 -7.24
N GLN A 464 -3.91 -23.04 -7.18
CA GLN A 464 -3.68 -24.06 -8.20
C GLN A 464 -4.25 -23.66 -9.57
N ALA A 465 -5.48 -23.11 -9.60
CA ALA A 465 -6.10 -22.63 -10.83
C ALA A 465 -5.35 -21.44 -11.44
N TRP A 466 -4.86 -20.52 -10.61
CA TRP A 466 -4.00 -19.42 -11.06
C TRP A 466 -2.66 -19.91 -11.60
N SER A 467 -2.01 -20.86 -10.91
CA SER A 467 -0.74 -21.45 -11.35
C SER A 467 -0.85 -22.08 -12.73
N SER A 468 -1.96 -22.80 -13.02
CA SER A 468 -2.19 -23.40 -14.34
C SER A 468 -2.43 -22.37 -15.46
N HIS A 469 -2.81 -21.15 -15.11
CA HIS A 469 -2.93 -20.00 -16.02
C HIS A 469 -1.70 -19.08 -15.98
N ASN A 470 -0.56 -19.58 -15.46
CA ASN A 470 0.69 -18.82 -15.33
C ASN A 470 0.57 -17.56 -14.46
N VAL A 471 -0.35 -17.54 -13.50
CA VAL A 471 -0.52 -16.46 -12.52
C VAL A 471 0.15 -16.89 -11.22
N LEU A 472 1.13 -16.12 -10.76
CA LEU A 472 1.79 -16.35 -9.47
C LEU A 472 0.93 -15.74 -8.36
N ALA A 473 0.33 -16.58 -7.52
CA ALA A 473 -0.30 -16.14 -6.28
C ALA A 473 0.78 -15.68 -5.28
N LEU A 474 0.65 -14.45 -4.78
CA LEU A 474 1.55 -13.86 -3.78
C LEU A 474 1.17 -14.35 -2.37
N LEU A 475 2.10 -14.25 -1.40
CA LEU A 475 1.89 -14.64 0.00
C LEU A 475 1.23 -13.50 0.81
N VAL A 476 0.26 -12.84 0.15
CA VAL A 476 -0.43 -11.67 0.64
C VAL A 476 -1.80 -12.06 1.16
N LYS A 477 -2.13 -11.58 2.35
CA LYS A 477 -3.46 -11.59 2.96
C LYS A 477 -3.79 -10.22 3.52
N GLU A 478 -5.07 -9.98 3.81
CA GLU A 478 -5.45 -8.79 4.56
C GLU A 478 -4.81 -8.84 5.95
N ASP A 479 -4.22 -7.71 6.34
CA ASP A 479 -3.85 -7.41 7.73
C ASP A 479 -4.32 -5.99 7.99
N PRO A 480 -5.40 -5.76 8.76
CA PRO A 480 -6.06 -4.46 8.87
C PRO A 480 -5.26 -3.44 9.69
N HIS A 481 -4.05 -3.77 10.15
CA HIS A 481 -3.22 -2.88 10.96
C HIS A 481 -2.31 -2.00 10.08
N GLY A 482 -2.34 -0.70 10.35
CA GLY A 482 -1.48 0.30 9.74
C GLY A 482 -0.03 0.24 10.21
N VAL A 483 0.61 1.41 10.34
CA VAL A 483 2.00 1.53 10.76
C VAL A 483 2.16 1.08 12.22
N CYS A 484 3.26 0.36 12.53
CA CYS A 484 3.53 -0.10 13.89
C CYS A 484 5.01 -0.06 14.25
N LEU A 485 5.29 -0.07 15.56
CA LEU A 485 6.62 -0.27 16.11
C LEU A 485 6.92 -1.77 16.18
N GLU A 486 8.12 -2.16 15.75
CA GLU A 486 8.57 -3.55 15.75
C GLU A 486 9.52 -3.83 16.91
N SER A 487 9.51 -5.07 17.40
CA SER A 487 10.31 -5.49 18.55
C SER A 487 11.82 -5.62 18.26
N GLY A 488 12.20 -5.70 16.97
CA GLY A 488 13.59 -5.88 16.56
C GLY A 488 13.78 -5.89 15.05
N ASP A 489 15.02 -6.16 14.61
CA ASP A 489 15.34 -6.26 13.18
C ASP A 489 14.63 -7.47 12.55
N PRO A 490 13.81 -7.27 11.51
CA PRO A 490 12.98 -8.33 10.92
C PRO A 490 13.79 -9.49 10.32
N ARG A 491 15.08 -9.30 10.06
CA ARG A 491 15.97 -10.36 9.55
C ARG A 491 16.40 -11.33 10.64
N THR A 492 16.35 -10.92 11.90
CA THR A 492 16.81 -11.71 13.05
C THR A 492 15.70 -12.46 13.75
N THR A 493 14.46 -11.97 13.63
CA THR A 493 13.28 -12.53 14.31
C THR A 493 12.64 -13.68 13.55
N GLY A 494 13.17 -14.05 12.37
CA GLY A 494 12.58 -15.08 11.53
C GLY A 494 11.13 -14.72 11.19
N ILE A 495 10.91 -13.60 10.50
CA ILE A 495 9.57 -13.26 10.01
C ILE A 495 9.14 -14.35 9.04
N THR A 496 8.36 -15.29 9.57
CA THR A 496 7.62 -16.27 8.78
C THR A 496 6.48 -15.53 8.11
N SER A 497 6.77 -14.83 7.03
CA SER A 497 5.74 -14.35 6.11
C SER A 497 5.05 -15.57 5.48
N GLY A 498 4.01 -16.07 6.14
CA GLY A 498 2.98 -16.92 5.52
C GLY A 498 3.10 -18.44 5.65
N VAL A 499 4.20 -19.03 6.12
CA VAL A 499 4.35 -20.52 6.08
C VAL A 499 3.76 -21.24 7.29
N SER A 500 3.40 -20.56 8.38
CA SER A 500 3.00 -21.22 9.64
C SER A 500 1.48 -21.44 9.83
N SER A 501 0.65 -21.35 8.78
CA SER A 501 -0.79 -21.67 8.90
C SER A 501 -1.28 -22.72 7.91
N ILE A 502 -0.39 -23.41 7.20
CA ILE A 502 -0.74 -24.67 6.57
C ILE A 502 -0.58 -25.74 7.67
N HIS A 503 -1.72 -26.15 8.24
CA HIS A 503 -1.91 -27.12 9.33
C HIS A 503 -1.69 -26.56 10.75
N ILE A 504 -2.79 -26.32 11.48
CA ILE A 504 -3.11 -26.99 12.75
C ILE A 504 -4.65 -27.11 12.85
N GLU A 505 -5.11 -28.37 12.81
CA GLU A 505 -6.40 -29.00 13.20
C GLU A 505 -7.77 -28.36 12.86
#